data_AF-A0A699K3M1-F1
#
_entry.id   AF-A0A699K3M1-F1
#
_cell.length_a   1.000
_cell.length_b   1.000
_cell.length_c   1.000
_cell.angle_alpha   90.00
_cell.angle_beta   90.00
_cell.angle_gamma   90.00
#
_symmetry.space_group_name_H-M   'P 1'
#
loop_
_entity.id
_entity.type
_entity.pdbx_description
1 polymer ?
#
loop_
_entity_poly.entity_id
_entity_poly.type
_entity_poly.pdbx_seq_one_letter_code
_entity_poly.pdbx_strand_id
1 'polypeptide(L)' 'MVDGDWIDDPDLMADRFQDPGSRRGSLNFLFPNRLSNDPILDLESPISKDEIRTAVWGCGVDKSPGPDCFTFEFFR' A
#
# COMPACT_ATOMS: atom_id res chain seq x y z
N MET A 1 -7.86 -16.36 -5.03
CA MET A 1 -9.33 -16.38 -5.11
C MET A 1 -9.70 -16.95 -6.47
N VAL A 2 -10.33 -18.12 -6.50
CA VAL A 2 -10.90 -18.75 -7.72
C VAL A 2 -12.34 -19.05 -7.37
N ASP A 3 -13.28 -18.66 -8.24
CA ASP A 3 -14.73 -18.88 -8.04
C ASP A 3 -15.29 -18.36 -6.70
N GLY A 4 -14.66 -17.32 -6.14
CA GLY A 4 -15.12 -16.69 -4.89
C GLY A 4 -14.59 -17.34 -3.61
N ASP A 5 -13.90 -18.49 -3.71
CA ASP A 5 -13.29 -19.14 -2.56
C ASP A 5 -11.82 -18.73 -2.39
N TRP A 6 -11.44 -18.55 -1.12
CA TRP A 6 -10.05 -18.34 -0.70
C TRP A 6 -9.30 -19.67 -0.80
N ILE A 7 -8.17 -19.64 -1.51
CA ILE A 7 -7.29 -20.80 -1.64
C ILE A 7 -6.12 -20.56 -0.70
N ASP A 8 -5.95 -21.44 0.28
CA ASP A 8 -4.89 -21.37 1.30
C ASP A 8 -3.71 -22.30 1.00
N ASP A 9 -3.79 -23.09 -0.08
CA ASP A 9 -2.74 -24.01 -0.49
C ASP A 9 -1.61 -23.24 -1.24
N PRO A 10 -0.38 -23.23 -0.68
CA PRO A 10 0.74 -22.51 -1.28
C PRO A 10 1.17 -23.10 -2.64
N ASP A 11 0.98 -24.40 -2.88
CA ASP A 11 1.39 -25.05 -4.12
C ASP A 11 0.45 -24.64 -5.28
N LEU A 12 -0.84 -24.42 -4.99
CA LEU A 12 -1.83 -23.89 -5.95
C LEU A 12 -1.67 -22.38 -6.25
N MET A 13 -0.85 -21.67 -5.49
CA MET A 13 -0.54 -20.25 -5.70
C MET A 13 0.75 -20.06 -6.48
N ALA A 14 1.73 -20.94 -6.32
CA ALA A 14 3.06 -20.83 -6.92
C ALA A 14 2.99 -20.63 -8.44
N ASP A 15 2.19 -21.45 -9.14
CA ASP A 15 2.06 -21.41 -10.60
C ASP A 15 1.46 -20.10 -11.14
N ARG A 16 0.67 -19.37 -10.34
CA ARG A 16 0.09 -18.07 -10.73
C ARG A 16 1.09 -16.93 -10.69
N PHE A 17 2.18 -17.07 -9.95
CA PHE A 17 3.28 -16.11 -9.90
C PHE A 17 4.42 -16.45 -10.86
N GLN A 18 4.29 -17.55 -11.62
CA GLN A 18 5.24 -17.95 -12.66
C GLN A 18 4.99 -17.25 -14.00
N ASP A 19 4.10 -16.25 -14.09
CA ASP A 19 3.94 -15.47 -15.33
C ASP A 19 5.30 -14.86 -15.70
N PRO A 20 5.93 -15.27 -16.82
CA PRO A 20 7.20 -14.70 -17.26
C PRO A 20 7.06 -13.24 -17.69
N GLY A 21 5.86 -12.66 -17.61
CA GLY A 21 5.66 -11.23 -17.46
C GLY A 21 6.31 -10.44 -18.59
N SER A 22 5.88 -10.66 -19.83
CA SER A 22 6.34 -9.85 -20.97
C SER A 22 5.87 -8.39 -20.89
N ARG A 23 5.15 -7.99 -19.84
CA ARG A 23 4.70 -6.61 -19.68
C ARG A 23 5.10 -6.13 -18.29
N ARG A 24 6.33 -5.63 -18.18
CA ARG A 24 6.57 -4.49 -17.28
C ARG A 24 5.47 -3.48 -17.56
N GLY A 25 4.59 -3.23 -16.59
CA GLY A 25 3.55 -2.21 -16.74
C GLY A 25 4.22 -0.92 -17.16
N SER A 26 4.01 -0.50 -18.41
CA SER A 26 4.51 0.77 -18.90
C SER A 26 3.50 1.82 -18.51
N LEU A 27 3.85 2.62 -17.50
CA LEU A 27 3.10 3.84 -17.22
C LEU A 27 3.41 4.80 -18.37
N ASN A 28 2.44 4.99 -19.27
CA ASN A 28 2.53 5.93 -20.40
C ASN A 28 2.33 7.38 -19.93
N PHE A 29 3.02 7.77 -18.86
CA PHE A 29 3.06 9.14 -18.41
C PHE A 29 4.48 9.47 -17.98
N LEU A 30 4.97 10.62 -18.46
CA LEU A 30 6.23 11.17 -18.00
C LEU A 30 5.95 11.75 -16.62
N PHE A 31 6.39 11.07 -15.56
CA PHE A 31 6.39 11.70 -14.24
C PHE A 31 7.30 12.92 -14.31
N PRO A 32 6.75 14.13 -14.09
CA PRO A 32 7.60 15.30 -14.03
C PRO A 32 8.58 15.10 -12.87
N ASN A 33 9.87 15.18 -13.17
CA ASN A 33 10.97 15.09 -12.21
C ASN A 33 11.07 16.35 -11.33
N ARG A 34 10.06 17.23 -11.38
CA ARG A 34 9.89 18.42 -10.57
C ARG A 34 8.41 18.62 -10.23
N LEU A 35 8.15 18.89 -8.96
CA LEU A 35 6.84 19.29 -8.47
C LEU A 35 6.59 20.78 -8.78
N SER A 36 5.34 21.18 -8.94
CA SER A 36 4.95 22.60 -8.95
C SER A 36 5.02 23.19 -7.54
N ASN A 37 4.92 24.52 -7.39
CA ASN A 37 5.07 25.17 -6.08
C ASN A 37 4.04 24.69 -5.06
N ASP A 38 2.78 24.49 -5.44
CA ASP A 38 1.71 24.09 -4.50
C ASP A 38 2.01 22.74 -3.80
N PRO A 39 2.29 21.63 -4.52
CA PRO A 39 2.65 20.37 -3.87
C PRO A 39 3.98 20.43 -3.11
N ILE A 40 4.90 21.34 -3.46
CA ILE A 40 6.11 21.57 -2.66
C ILE A 40 5.73 22.17 -1.30
N LEU A 41 4.90 23.22 -1.31
CA LEU A 41 4.44 23.89 -0.08
C LEU A 41 3.67 22.93 0.83
N ASP A 42 2.81 22.08 0.25
CA ASP A 42 2.08 21.06 1.01
C ASP A 42 3.05 20.03 1.64
N LEU A 43 4.09 19.60 0.93
CA LEU A 43 5.09 18.66 1.45
C LEU A 43 5.95 19.26 2.57
N GLU A 44 6.22 20.56 2.49
CA GLU A 44 6.98 21.32 3.50
C GLU A 44 6.12 21.76 4.69
N SER A 45 4.80 21.60 4.59
CA SER A 45 3.88 22.00 5.65
C SER A 45 4.06 21.14 6.91
N PRO A 46 3.92 21.72 8.11
CA PRO A 46 4.05 20.96 9.35
C PRO A 46 2.87 20.01 9.51
N ILE A 47 3.16 18.75 9.83
CA ILE A 47 2.13 17.74 10.08
C ILE A 47 1.39 18.06 11.37
N SER A 48 0.07 18.17 11.28
CA SER A 48 -0.82 18.41 12.42
C SER A 48 -1.08 17.14 13.25
N LYS A 49 -1.49 17.32 14.50
CA LYS A 49 -1.88 16.19 15.36
C LYS A 49 -3.10 15.44 14.82
N ASP A 50 -4.03 16.16 14.20
CA ASP A 50 -5.24 15.56 13.63
C ASP A 50 -4.92 14.71 12.40
N GLU A 51 -3.96 15.13 11.56
CA GLU A 51 -3.46 14.32 10.45
C GLU A 51 -2.79 13.04 10.95
N ILE A 52 -1.93 13.12 11.97
CA ILE A 52 -1.31 11.94 12.59
C ILE A 52 -2.39 10.99 13.12
N ARG A 53 -3.37 11.53 13.86
CA ARG A 53 -4.46 10.72 14.41
C ARG A 53 -5.27 10.05 13.31
N THR A 54 -5.57 10.78 12.24
CA THR A 54 -6.33 10.25 11.10
C THR A 54 -5.54 9.18 10.36
N ALA A 55 -4.24 9.37 10.14
CA ALA A 55 -3.39 8.40 9.46
C ALA A 55 -3.22 7.11 10.26
N VAL A 56 -2.99 7.21 11.59
CA VAL A 56 -2.74 6.06 12.45
C VAL A 56 -4.01 5.28 12.75
N TRP A 57 -5.12 5.94 13.08
CA TRP A 57 -6.38 5.26 13.44
C TRP A 57 -7.35 5.07 12.27
N GLY A 58 -7.14 5.73 11.14
CA GLY A 58 -7.98 5.58 9.94
C GLY A 58 -7.67 4.34 9.11
N CYS A 59 -6.58 3.62 9.38
CA CYS A 59 -6.16 2.46 8.59
C CYS A 59 -7.04 1.21 8.77
N GLY A 60 -7.87 1.18 9.83
CA GLY A 60 -8.65 0.01 10.22
C GLY A 60 -7.83 -1.00 11.03
N VAL A 61 -8.52 -1.86 11.78
CA VAL A 61 -7.91 -2.91 12.64
C VAL A 61 -7.81 -4.27 11.96
N ASP A 62 -8.40 -4.40 10.77
CA ASP A 62 -8.50 -5.60 9.95
C ASP A 62 -7.29 -5.81 9.03
N LYS A 63 -6.23 -5.03 9.21
CA LYS A 63 -4.98 -5.17 8.45
C LYS A 63 -4.10 -6.24 9.06
N SER A 64 -3.59 -7.13 8.21
CA SER A 64 -2.54 -8.08 8.59
C SER A 64 -1.30 -7.35 9.12
N PRO A 65 -0.61 -7.92 10.12
CA PRO A 65 0.58 -7.30 10.68
C PRO A 65 1.71 -7.19 9.65
N GLY A 66 2.59 -6.21 9.87
CA GLY A 66 3.83 -6.06 9.10
C GLY A 66 4.86 -7.15 9.42
N PRO A 67 6.06 -7.09 8.81
CA PRO A 67 7.18 -7.98 9.13
C PRO A 67 7.65 -7.90 10.60
N ASP A 68 7.29 -6.82 11.28
CA ASP A 68 7.51 -6.59 12.71
C ASP A 68 6.44 -7.25 13.61
N CYS A 69 5.44 -7.90 13.01
CA CYS A 69 4.33 -8.59 13.67
C CYS A 69 3.38 -7.68 14.48
N PHE A 70 3.45 -6.36 14.33
CA PHE A 70 2.52 -5.44 15.01
C PHE A 70 1.33 -5.08 14.11
N THR A 71 0.17 -4.96 14.72
CA THR A 71 -1.05 -4.42 14.10
C THR A 71 -1.38 -3.06 14.72
N PHE A 72 -2.25 -2.28 14.06
CA PHE A 72 -2.73 -1.00 14.60
C PHE A 72 -3.49 -1.13 15.92
N GLU A 73 -3.93 -2.33 16.31
CA GLU A 73 -4.50 -2.57 17.64
C GLU A 73 -3.51 -2.27 18.78
N PHE A 74 -2.21 -2.34 18.52
CA PHE A 74 -1.18 -2.02 19.51
C PHE A 74 -1.25 -0.57 20.01
N PHE A 75 -1.70 0.36 19.15
CA PHE A 75 -1.74 1.79 19.45
C PHE A 75 -3.11 2.26 19.98
N ARG A 76 -4.06 1.36 20.23
CA ARG A 76 -5.40 1.70 20.72
C ARG A 76 -5.44 2.09 22.19
#